data_AF-A0AAN6MXG8-F1
#
_entry.id   AF-A0AAN6MXG8-F1
#
_cell.length_a   1.000
_cell.length_b   1.000
_cell.length_c   1.000
_cell.angle_alpha   90.00
_cell.angle_beta   90.00
_cell.angle_gamma   90.00
#
_symmetry.space_group_name_H-M   'P 1'
#
loop_
_entity.id
_entity.type
_entity.pdbx_description
1 polymer ?
#
loop_
_entity_poly.entity_id
_entity_poly.type
_entity_poly.pdbx_seq_one_letter_code
_entity_poly.pdbx_strand_id
1 'polypeptide(L)'
;MPELVNLIITAGDAIRSSGHESDVDVHDVLVIGAGPCGLAVAARLLEHTPSALFTDEEHGRFHWINRHGGRMSVKPAKNSKKQTNKRQTQQQATGKEERGDAPYSILVLDDTANTWLARWHRHFATLDISHLRSPMFFHVDPQDRDALLAYTHEQGRDGESRESKGCVGKELTKHTRKKRAKAKQPSEPLIDEQDRKDYFVPTQTLFAGHCERVASRYGLSPGGSAACSLRKARVVDIEYSGFPALEPDAKLFSVRTDDGTVRHARTVVLAVGAANAPCIPPSILTRLDPAAASSHSRGEVRMCHAMQITAFPDPVVRSKIRNHQDTNILIVGGGLTAAQLALLAIKRGVSRVWMVTRGPSWRVKPFDVDLEWMGKFRNLPRAAFWQLDSDEERLQRIRDARGGGSVTPDYMKSLLEQVRTGRLYRMRGWKRAPDGLHLLRYGRRDQLRSAGLSARHAQSVSYPLPRRTALLERRPNVE
;
A
#
# COMPACT_ATOMS: atom_id res chain seq x y z
N MET A 1 55.04 -13.06 -15.65
CA MET A 1 54.08 -14.18 -15.76
C MET A 1 54.19 -14.96 -14.46
N PRO A 2 53.09 -15.18 -13.73
CA PRO A 2 53.09 -14.89 -12.29
C PRO A 2 53.56 -16.05 -11.39
N GLU A 3 54.22 -15.67 -10.31
CA GLU A 3 54.67 -16.54 -9.22
C GLU A 3 53.57 -16.79 -8.17
N LEU A 4 53.70 -17.89 -7.45
CA LEU A 4 52.94 -18.21 -6.24
C LEU A 4 53.51 -17.46 -5.02
N VAL A 5 52.66 -16.78 -4.26
CA VAL A 5 52.38 -16.93 -2.80
C VAL A 5 51.35 -15.86 -2.37
N ASN A 6 50.57 -15.97 -1.30
CA ASN A 6 50.42 -17.04 -0.29
C ASN A 6 48.96 -17.14 0.20
N LEU A 7 48.55 -18.28 0.79
CA LEU A 7 47.36 -18.34 1.66
C LEU A 7 47.64 -19.29 2.84
N ILE A 8 47.84 -18.72 4.02
CA ILE A 8 48.08 -19.49 5.25
C ILE A 8 46.74 -19.98 5.79
N ILE A 9 46.48 -21.28 5.65
CA ILE A 9 45.40 -21.98 6.34
C ILE A 9 46.01 -22.66 7.57
N THR A 10 45.80 -22.10 8.76
CA THR A 10 46.07 -22.81 10.02
C THR A 10 44.85 -23.66 10.36
N ALA A 11 44.89 -24.94 10.00
CA ALA A 11 44.02 -25.94 10.59
C ALA A 11 44.47 -26.21 12.04
N GLY A 12 43.54 -26.07 12.98
CA GLY A 12 43.70 -26.48 14.38
C GLY A 12 42.55 -27.39 14.75
N ASP A 13 42.71 -28.70 14.48
CA ASP A 13 41.70 -29.69 14.83
C ASP A 13 41.55 -29.83 16.35
N ALA A 14 40.33 -29.70 16.82
CA ALA A 14 39.89 -30.26 18.09
C ALA A 14 38.69 -31.16 17.81
N ILE A 15 38.96 -32.44 17.54
CA ILE A 15 37.95 -33.46 17.23
C ILE A 15 36.94 -33.53 18.39
N ARG A 16 35.69 -33.13 18.11
CA ARG A 16 34.52 -33.65 18.82
C ARG A 16 33.67 -34.42 17.81
N SER A 17 33.50 -35.70 18.09
CA SER A 17 32.78 -36.65 17.28
C SER A 17 31.26 -36.43 17.31
N SER A 18 30.60 -36.90 16.24
CA SER A 18 29.19 -37.33 16.19
C SER A 18 28.12 -36.32 16.62
N GLY A 19 27.42 -35.75 15.63
CA GLY A 19 26.19 -34.97 15.81
C GLY A 19 25.85 -34.17 14.57
N HIS A 20 25.28 -34.82 13.53
CA HIS A 20 24.83 -34.12 12.33
C HIS A 20 23.38 -33.65 12.50
N GLU A 21 23.14 -32.75 13.45
CA GLU A 21 21.92 -31.97 13.51
C GLU A 21 22.11 -30.73 12.62
N SER A 22 21.50 -30.74 11.44
CA SER A 22 21.37 -29.53 10.64
C SER A 22 20.39 -28.61 11.37
N ASP A 23 20.90 -27.56 12.03
CA ASP A 23 20.09 -26.55 12.70
C ASP A 23 19.19 -25.84 11.69
N VAL A 24 17.92 -26.26 11.63
CA VAL A 24 16.95 -25.72 10.68
C VAL A 24 16.45 -24.39 11.24
N ASP A 25 16.86 -23.29 10.62
CA ASP A 25 16.35 -21.94 10.94
C ASP A 25 14.83 -21.89 10.67
N VAL A 26 14.04 -22.02 11.75
CA VAL A 26 12.58 -21.95 11.77
C VAL A 26 12.14 -20.64 12.43
N HIS A 27 11.46 -19.79 11.68
CA HIS A 27 10.87 -18.56 12.22
C HIS A 27 9.47 -18.80 12.79
N ASP A 28 9.05 -18.01 13.77
CA ASP A 28 7.66 -18.02 14.24
C ASP A 28 6.74 -17.39 13.20
N VAL A 29 7.18 -16.27 12.61
CA VAL A 29 6.43 -15.52 11.59
C VAL A 29 7.31 -15.11 10.42
N LEU A 30 6.89 -15.46 9.21
CA LEU A 30 7.50 -14.99 7.97
C LEU A 30 6.51 -14.06 7.22
N VAL A 31 6.87 -12.79 7.10
CA VAL A 31 6.08 -11.75 6.43
C VAL A 31 6.61 -11.53 5.01
N ILE A 32 5.75 -11.70 4.01
CA ILE A 32 6.11 -11.52 2.59
C ILE A 32 5.63 -10.15 2.12
N GLY A 33 6.55 -9.20 2.02
CA GLY A 33 6.37 -7.82 1.57
C GLY A 33 6.70 -6.79 2.64
N ALA A 34 7.70 -5.93 2.39
CA ALA A 34 8.14 -4.85 3.29
C ALA A 34 7.42 -3.51 3.03
N GLY A 35 6.17 -3.56 2.56
CA GLY A 35 5.32 -2.38 2.41
C GLY A 35 4.69 -1.94 3.75
N PRO A 36 3.86 -0.87 3.75
CA PRO A 36 3.16 -0.40 4.94
C PRO A 36 2.36 -1.49 5.67
N CYS A 37 1.74 -2.43 4.93
CA CYS A 37 1.02 -3.56 5.52
C CYS A 37 1.94 -4.54 6.27
N GLY A 38 3.12 -4.84 5.74
CA GLY A 38 4.09 -5.72 6.40
C GLY A 38 4.69 -5.07 7.64
N LEU A 39 4.97 -3.77 7.57
CA LEU A 39 5.42 -2.98 8.71
C LEU A 39 4.37 -2.94 9.82
N ALA A 40 3.10 -2.71 9.47
CA ALA A 40 2.00 -2.72 10.45
C ALA A 40 1.84 -4.10 11.12
N VAL A 41 1.98 -5.21 10.38
CA VAL A 41 1.96 -6.56 10.96
C VAL A 41 3.13 -6.78 11.91
N ALA A 42 4.36 -6.48 11.47
CA ALA A 42 5.56 -6.68 12.30
C ALA A 42 5.54 -5.81 13.56
N ALA A 43 5.14 -4.53 13.44
CA ALA A 43 4.95 -3.64 14.58
C ALA A 43 3.87 -4.16 15.53
N ARG A 44 2.76 -4.68 15.00
CA ARG A 44 1.66 -5.20 15.80
C ARG A 44 2.02 -6.46 16.58
N LEU A 45 2.89 -7.32 16.05
CA LEU A 45 3.38 -8.52 16.74
C LEU A 45 4.34 -8.20 17.90
N LEU A 46 4.95 -7.01 17.88
CA LEU A 46 5.88 -6.51 18.91
C LEU A 46 5.24 -5.44 19.82
N GLU A 47 3.97 -5.11 19.63
CA GLU A 47 3.24 -4.18 20.51
C GLU A 47 2.82 -4.90 21.80
N HIS A 48 3.37 -4.46 22.94
CA HIS A 48 3.13 -5.05 24.26
C HIS A 48 1.68 -4.92 24.75
N THR A 49 0.96 -3.89 24.29
CA THR A 49 -0.41 -3.57 24.71
C THR A 49 -1.39 -3.61 23.53
N PRO A 50 -1.53 -4.74 22.81
CA PRO A 50 -2.24 -4.76 21.54
C PRO A 50 -3.74 -4.43 21.73
N SER A 51 -4.36 -4.85 22.82
CA SER A 51 -5.79 -4.61 23.09
C SER A 51 -6.12 -3.16 23.46
N ALA A 52 -5.11 -2.29 23.65
CA ALA A 52 -5.26 -0.95 24.20
C ALA A 52 -5.63 0.13 23.14
N LEU A 53 -6.74 -0.06 22.43
CA LEU A 53 -7.44 1.05 21.79
C LEU A 53 -8.14 1.90 22.85
N PHE A 54 -7.35 2.58 23.69
CA PHE A 54 -7.83 3.54 24.68
C PHE A 54 -8.64 4.63 23.98
N THR A 55 -9.68 5.11 24.65
CA THR A 55 -10.36 6.35 24.24
C THR A 55 -9.41 7.55 24.41
N ASP A 56 -9.61 8.64 23.67
CA ASP A 56 -8.79 9.87 23.74
C ASP A 56 -8.62 10.37 25.20
N GLU A 57 -9.66 10.21 26.03
CA GLU A 57 -9.68 10.59 27.44
C GLU A 57 -8.78 9.70 28.31
N GLU A 58 -8.80 8.37 28.08
CA GLU A 58 -7.92 7.41 28.75
C GLU A 58 -6.47 7.55 28.28
N HIS A 59 -6.25 7.77 26.98
CA HIS A 59 -4.93 7.96 26.38
C HIS A 59 -4.26 9.24 26.90
N GLY A 60 -5.01 10.35 26.96
CA GLY A 60 -4.58 11.59 27.59
C GLY A 60 -4.23 11.41 29.07
N ARG A 61 -5.02 10.62 29.82
CA ARG A 61 -4.74 10.31 31.22
C ARG A 61 -3.50 9.43 31.39
N PHE A 62 -3.27 8.47 30.50
CA PHE A 62 -2.09 7.61 30.52
C PHE A 62 -0.79 8.41 30.27
N HIS A 63 -0.75 9.26 29.24
CA HIS A 63 0.40 10.16 29.01
C HIS A 63 0.60 11.17 30.14
N TRP A 64 -0.48 11.72 30.70
CA TRP A 64 -0.37 12.62 31.84
C TRP A 64 0.22 11.91 33.07
N ILE A 65 -0.21 10.68 33.36
CA ILE A 65 0.35 9.83 34.42
C ILE A 65 1.81 9.48 34.15
N ASN A 66 2.19 9.09 32.93
CA ASN A 66 3.60 8.81 32.62
C ASN A 66 4.49 10.07 32.72
N ARG A 67 3.96 11.24 32.36
CA ARG A 67 4.70 12.52 32.39
C ARG A 67 4.75 13.17 33.79
N HIS A 68 3.81 12.88 34.69
CA HIS A 68 3.68 13.54 36.01
C HIS A 68 3.64 12.58 37.22
N GLY A 69 3.66 11.27 37.01
CA GLY A 69 3.47 10.25 38.05
C GLY A 69 4.49 10.31 39.19
N GLY A 70 5.71 10.80 38.91
CA GLY A 70 6.74 11.05 39.93
C GLY A 70 6.54 12.31 40.80
N ARG A 71 5.49 13.12 40.58
CA ARG A 71 5.29 14.42 41.27
C ARG A 71 3.94 14.57 41.98
N MET A 72 3.14 13.50 42.08
CA MET A 72 1.79 13.52 42.64
C MET A 72 1.72 12.84 44.02
N SER A 73 1.50 13.61 45.09
CA SER A 73 1.11 13.04 46.39
C SER A 73 -0.37 12.66 46.35
N VAL A 74 -0.68 11.38 46.12
CA VAL A 74 -2.06 10.89 46.20
C VAL A 74 -2.54 10.95 47.65
N LYS A 75 -3.42 11.91 47.97
CA LYS A 75 -4.09 11.96 49.27
C LYS A 75 -5.05 10.76 49.37
N PRO A 76 -4.94 9.88 50.38
CA PRO A 76 -5.85 8.74 50.50
C PRO A 76 -7.26 9.23 50.85
N ALA A 77 -8.26 8.80 50.07
CA ALA A 77 -9.65 8.99 50.42
C ALA A 77 -9.96 8.20 51.70
N LYS A 78 -10.58 8.85 52.69
CA LYS A 78 -11.02 8.18 53.91
C LYS A 78 -12.22 7.26 53.62
N ASN A 79 -12.29 6.15 54.36
CA ASN A 79 -13.40 5.20 54.47
C ASN A 79 -13.62 4.18 53.33
N SER A 80 -12.84 3.09 53.36
CA SER A 80 -13.42 1.74 53.31
C SER A 80 -12.58 0.78 54.16
N LYS A 81 -13.20 -0.31 54.65
CA LYS A 81 -12.64 -1.15 55.73
C LYS A 81 -11.60 -2.14 55.21
N LYS A 82 -10.65 -2.49 56.10
CA LYS A 82 -9.59 -3.49 55.90
C LYS A 82 -10.15 -4.81 55.35
N GLN A 83 -9.58 -5.31 54.27
CA GLN A 83 -9.31 -6.74 54.15
C GLN A 83 -7.89 -6.94 53.62
N THR A 84 -7.08 -7.62 54.42
CA THR A 84 -5.66 -7.86 54.15
C THR A 84 -5.51 -9.02 53.17
N ASN A 85 -4.81 -8.78 52.06
CA ASN A 85 -3.94 -9.81 51.49
C ASN A 85 -2.65 -9.17 50.98
N LYS A 86 -1.53 -9.51 51.62
CA LYS A 86 -0.20 -9.11 51.19
C LYS A 86 0.16 -9.92 49.93
N ARG A 87 0.16 -9.28 48.77
CA ARG A 87 1.12 -9.62 47.72
C ARG A 87 2.04 -8.41 47.53
N GLN A 88 3.33 -8.62 47.79
CA GLN A 88 4.35 -7.61 47.58
C GLN A 88 4.57 -7.44 46.07
N THR A 89 4.03 -6.37 45.50
CA THR A 89 4.49 -5.90 44.19
C THR A 89 5.49 -4.77 44.42
N GLN A 90 6.70 -5.13 44.87
CA GLN A 90 7.86 -4.26 44.71
C GLN A 90 8.32 -4.36 43.24
N GLN A 91 7.71 -3.55 42.38
CA GLN A 91 8.38 -3.10 41.17
C GLN A 91 8.71 -1.62 41.38
N GLN A 92 9.96 -1.37 41.73
CA GLN A 92 10.49 -0.02 41.85
C GLN A 92 10.47 0.64 40.48
N ALA A 93 10.01 1.89 40.44
CA ALA A 93 10.09 2.72 39.23
C ALA A 93 11.55 3.10 38.96
N THR A 94 12.28 2.27 38.23
CA THR A 94 13.51 2.65 37.52
C THR A 94 13.19 2.74 36.04
N GLY A 95 13.44 3.90 35.43
CA GLY A 95 13.25 4.16 34.01
C GLY A 95 14.27 3.43 33.13
N LYS A 96 14.15 2.10 33.06
CA LYS A 96 14.66 1.27 31.98
C LYS A 96 13.45 0.60 31.35
N GLU A 97 13.24 0.85 30.07
CA GLU A 97 12.42 -0.05 29.25
C GLU A 97 13.12 -1.41 29.29
N GLU A 98 12.57 -2.35 30.06
CA GLU A 98 13.01 -3.73 30.00
C GLU A 98 12.66 -4.25 28.61
N ARG A 99 13.67 -4.22 27.72
CA ARG A 99 13.70 -5.00 26.50
C ARG A 99 13.72 -6.47 26.89
N GLY A 100 12.57 -6.99 27.31
CA GLY A 100 12.35 -8.43 27.37
C GLY A 100 12.63 -9.02 25.99
N ASP A 101 13.11 -10.26 25.96
CA ASP A 101 13.36 -10.97 24.70
C ASP A 101 12.13 -10.85 23.80
N ALA A 102 12.36 -10.43 22.57
CA ALA A 102 11.28 -10.16 21.64
C ALA A 102 10.50 -11.47 21.41
N PRO A 103 9.16 -11.45 21.53
CA PRO A 103 8.38 -12.67 21.75
C PRO A 103 8.30 -13.62 20.55
N TYR A 104 8.80 -13.21 19.38
CA TYR A 104 8.72 -13.95 18.12
C TYR A 104 9.97 -13.74 17.26
N SER A 105 10.47 -14.81 16.67
CA SER A 105 11.41 -14.77 15.54
C SER A 105 10.66 -14.38 14.26
N ILE A 106 10.90 -13.17 13.77
CA ILE A 106 10.24 -12.58 12.59
C ILE A 106 11.24 -12.45 11.43
N LEU A 107 10.87 -13.01 10.28
CA LEU A 107 11.56 -12.78 9.00
C LEU A 107 10.66 -12.01 8.05
N VAL A 108 11.19 -10.94 7.45
CA VAL A 108 10.50 -10.16 6.41
C VAL A 108 11.23 -10.33 5.08
N LEU A 109 10.52 -10.81 4.06
CA LEU A 109 11.05 -10.99 2.70
C LEU A 109 10.40 -9.99 1.73
N ASP A 110 11.20 -9.19 1.02
CA ASP A 110 10.72 -8.27 -0.01
C ASP A 110 11.55 -8.39 -1.29
N ASP A 111 10.93 -8.35 -2.47
CA ASP A 111 11.66 -8.52 -3.73
C ASP A 111 12.46 -7.27 -4.17
N THR A 112 12.27 -6.14 -3.49
CA THR A 112 12.78 -4.83 -3.93
C THR A 112 14.06 -4.44 -3.21
N ALA A 113 14.11 -4.45 -1.87
CA ALA A 113 15.31 -4.06 -1.10
C ALA A 113 15.35 -4.61 0.34
N ASN A 114 16.51 -4.47 1.00
CA ASN A 114 16.72 -4.74 2.43
C ASN A 114 16.18 -3.60 3.34
N THR A 115 15.15 -2.87 2.92
CA THR A 115 14.61 -1.73 3.68
C THR A 115 13.09 -1.64 3.55
N TRP A 116 12.43 -1.24 4.63
CA TRP A 116 11.00 -0.91 4.64
C TRP A 116 10.64 0.12 3.56
N LEU A 117 9.42 0.01 3.03
CA LEU A 117 8.79 0.91 2.06
C LEU A 117 9.56 1.14 0.75
N ALA A 118 10.65 0.42 0.44
CA ALA A 118 11.49 0.69 -0.73
C ALA A 118 10.71 0.78 -2.07
N ARG A 119 9.80 -0.17 -2.31
CA ARG A 119 8.88 -0.18 -3.45
C ARG A 119 7.91 1.01 -3.43
N TRP A 120 7.41 1.37 -2.25
CA TRP A 120 6.48 2.48 -2.04
C TRP A 120 7.15 3.82 -2.38
N HIS A 121 8.35 4.09 -1.83
CA HIS A 121 9.15 5.27 -2.15
C HIS A 121 9.43 5.38 -3.65
N ARG A 122 9.86 4.28 -4.28
CA ARG A 122 10.10 4.24 -5.73
C ARG A 122 8.87 4.64 -6.53
N HIS A 123 7.68 4.13 -6.19
CA HIS A 123 6.46 4.46 -6.92
C HIS A 123 6.01 5.91 -6.70
N PHE A 124 6.04 6.41 -5.46
CA PHE A 124 5.68 7.80 -5.17
C PHE A 124 6.62 8.79 -5.85
N ALA A 125 7.94 8.55 -5.85
CA ALA A 125 8.92 9.37 -6.57
C ALA A 125 8.75 9.28 -8.10
N THR A 126 8.54 8.08 -8.65
CA THR A 126 8.38 7.88 -10.10
C THR A 126 7.15 8.60 -10.64
N LEU A 127 6.04 8.54 -9.88
CA LEU A 127 4.73 9.11 -10.21
C LEU A 127 4.53 10.55 -9.70
N ASP A 128 5.54 11.16 -9.07
CA ASP A 128 5.52 12.55 -8.55
C ASP A 128 4.32 12.80 -7.60
N ILE A 129 4.07 11.84 -6.70
CA ILE A 129 2.94 11.87 -5.77
C ILE A 129 3.36 12.61 -4.50
N SER A 130 2.83 13.82 -4.31
CA SER A 130 3.16 14.65 -3.14
C SER A 130 2.41 14.26 -1.86
N HIS A 131 1.15 13.85 -1.97
CA HIS A 131 0.26 13.54 -0.84
C HIS A 131 -0.40 12.17 -1.04
N LEU A 132 -0.70 11.51 0.07
CA LEU A 132 -1.46 10.26 0.04
C LEU A 132 -2.92 10.53 -0.39
N ARG A 133 -3.60 9.46 -0.82
CA ARG A 133 -5.07 9.44 -0.87
C ARG A 133 -5.67 9.08 0.48
N SER A 134 -4.95 8.31 1.29
CA SER A 134 -5.39 7.84 2.60
C SER A 134 -5.49 8.99 3.61
N PRO A 135 -6.52 9.00 4.48
CA PRO A 135 -6.62 9.91 5.60
C PRO A 135 -5.56 9.63 6.69
N MET A 136 -5.40 10.56 7.64
CA MET A 136 -4.42 10.45 8.73
C MET A 136 -4.52 9.16 9.54
N PHE A 137 -5.74 8.70 9.86
CA PHE A 137 -6.00 7.50 10.66
C PHE A 137 -5.77 6.16 9.92
N PHE A 138 -5.29 6.20 8.66
CA PHE A 138 -4.88 5.02 7.90
C PHE A 138 -3.34 4.94 7.85
N HIS A 139 -2.75 4.64 9.01
CA HIS A 139 -1.31 4.50 9.20
C HIS A 139 -0.90 3.09 9.68
N VAL A 140 0.39 2.91 9.95
CA VAL A 140 1.00 1.61 10.31
C VAL A 140 1.17 1.39 11.81
N ASP A 141 1.13 2.45 12.61
CA ASP A 141 1.31 2.39 14.07
C ASP A 141 0.17 1.59 14.74
N PRO A 142 0.47 0.54 15.53
CA PRO A 142 -0.53 -0.26 16.25
C PRO A 142 -0.93 0.32 17.62
N GLN A 143 -0.26 1.39 18.09
CA GLN A 143 -0.39 1.91 19.46
C GLN A 143 -1.64 2.80 19.67
N ASP A 144 -1.99 3.63 18.68
CA ASP A 144 -3.04 4.64 18.78
C ASP A 144 -3.61 4.95 17.37
N ARG A 145 -4.92 5.18 17.26
CA ARG A 145 -5.62 5.61 16.02
C ARG A 145 -5.10 6.96 15.51
N ASP A 146 -4.68 7.83 16.41
CA ASP A 146 -4.26 9.20 16.11
C ASP A 146 -2.73 9.34 16.04
N ALA A 147 -1.96 8.25 16.07
CA ALA A 147 -0.50 8.27 16.18
C ALA A 147 0.20 9.07 15.07
N LEU A 148 -0.32 9.05 13.84
CA LEU A 148 0.22 9.88 12.74
C LEU A 148 -0.09 11.37 12.95
N LEU A 149 -1.24 11.72 13.51
CA LEU A 149 -1.61 13.10 13.85
C LEU A 149 -0.75 13.60 15.02
N ALA A 150 -0.61 12.80 16.08
CA ALA A 150 0.27 13.09 17.21
C ALA A 150 1.72 13.32 16.75
N TYR A 151 2.25 12.42 15.92
CA TYR A 151 3.57 12.60 15.28
C TYR A 151 3.67 13.89 14.46
N THR A 152 2.62 14.29 13.76
CA THR A 152 2.61 15.54 12.97
C THR A 152 2.80 16.76 13.86
N HIS A 153 2.05 16.84 14.97
CA HIS A 153 2.18 17.92 15.95
C HIS A 153 3.52 17.89 16.69
N GLU A 154 3.98 16.70 17.13
CA GLU A 154 5.26 16.53 17.85
C GLU A 154 6.48 16.92 17.02
N GLN A 155 6.40 16.84 15.69
CA GLN A 155 7.46 17.30 14.77
C GLN A 155 7.26 18.74 14.28
N GLY A 156 6.17 19.43 14.65
CA GLY A 156 5.82 20.76 14.15
C GLY A 156 5.53 20.80 12.63
N ARG A 157 4.95 19.71 12.09
CA ARG A 157 4.75 19.49 10.64
C ARG A 157 3.30 19.66 10.19
N ASP A 158 2.50 20.40 10.95
CA ASP A 158 1.06 20.64 10.73
C ASP A 158 0.70 21.08 9.29
N GLY A 159 1.58 21.87 8.67
CA GLY A 159 1.41 22.36 7.28
C GLY A 159 1.62 21.29 6.19
N GLU A 160 2.08 20.09 6.52
CA GLU A 160 2.24 18.96 5.59
C GLU A 160 1.00 18.07 5.45
N SER A 161 -0.14 18.49 6.01
CA SER A 161 -1.43 17.82 5.87
C SER A 161 -2.45 18.70 5.17
N ARG A 162 -3.28 18.12 4.29
CA ARG A 162 -4.30 18.87 3.52
C ARG A 162 -5.70 18.32 3.76
N GLU A 163 -6.68 19.18 4.01
CA GLU A 163 -8.08 18.78 4.13
C GLU A 163 -8.58 18.14 2.81
N SER A 164 -9.13 16.93 2.88
CA SER A 164 -9.78 16.28 1.74
C SER A 164 -11.12 16.95 1.43
N LYS A 165 -11.09 17.86 0.46
CA LYS A 165 -12.27 18.59 -0.03
C LYS A 165 -13.38 17.65 -0.50
N GLY A 166 -14.62 18.06 -0.26
CA GLY A 166 -15.82 17.28 -0.54
C GLY A 166 -16.19 16.21 0.50
N CYS A 167 -15.33 15.95 1.49
CA CYS A 167 -15.67 15.02 2.58
C CYS A 167 -16.56 15.69 3.64
N VAL A 168 -16.15 16.87 4.12
CA VAL A 168 -16.77 17.54 5.28
C VAL A 168 -17.87 18.51 4.82
N GLY A 169 -19.02 18.50 5.52
CA GLY A 169 -20.30 19.08 5.07
C GLY A 169 -20.40 20.59 4.82
N LYS A 170 -19.28 21.34 4.83
CA LYS A 170 -19.23 22.77 4.47
C LYS A 170 -19.31 23.00 2.95
N GLU A 171 -18.92 22.02 2.12
CA GLU A 171 -18.92 22.17 0.64
C GLU A 171 -20.26 21.80 -0.04
N LEU A 172 -21.28 21.38 0.71
CA LEU A 172 -22.61 21.16 0.17
C LEU A 172 -23.26 22.50 -0.21
N THR A 173 -23.37 22.76 -1.52
CA THR A 173 -24.04 23.97 -2.05
C THR A 173 -25.42 24.18 -1.40
N LYS A 174 -25.92 25.43 -1.37
CA LYS A 174 -27.29 25.73 -0.88
C LYS A 174 -28.35 24.83 -1.55
N HIS A 175 -28.17 24.47 -2.82
CA HIS A 175 -29.05 23.54 -3.53
C HIS A 175 -28.93 22.08 -3.01
N THR A 176 -27.72 21.58 -2.77
CA THR A 176 -27.52 20.23 -2.22
C THR A 176 -28.04 20.12 -0.79
N ARG A 177 -27.83 21.14 0.06
CA ARG A 177 -28.43 21.24 1.40
C ARG A 177 -29.96 21.25 1.32
N LYS A 178 -30.56 22.09 0.45
CA LYS A 178 -32.03 22.16 0.25
C LYS A 178 -32.62 20.87 -0.32
N LYS A 179 -31.85 20.08 -1.10
CA LYS A 179 -32.26 18.75 -1.58
C LYS A 179 -32.22 17.70 -0.47
N ARG A 180 -31.16 17.67 0.36
CA ARG A 180 -31.10 16.77 1.54
C ARG A 180 -32.19 17.08 2.56
N ALA A 181 -32.44 18.36 2.85
CA ALA A 181 -33.52 18.79 3.76
C ALA A 181 -34.95 18.49 3.24
N LYS A 182 -35.12 18.11 1.96
CA LYS A 182 -36.38 17.63 1.38
C LYS A 182 -36.51 16.11 1.32
N ALA A 183 -35.48 15.35 1.69
CA ALA A 183 -35.60 13.90 1.83
C ALA A 183 -36.35 13.58 3.14
N LYS A 184 -37.33 12.67 3.09
CA LYS A 184 -38.19 12.29 4.24
C LYS A 184 -37.46 11.50 5.34
N GLN A 185 -36.15 11.31 5.24
CA GLN A 185 -35.32 10.65 6.24
C GLN A 185 -34.20 11.63 6.62
N PRO A 186 -33.98 11.93 7.91
CA PRO A 186 -32.82 12.70 8.33
C PRO A 186 -31.57 11.88 8.01
N SER A 187 -30.79 12.29 7.00
CA SER A 187 -29.48 11.69 6.79
C SER A 187 -28.59 12.12 7.95
N GLU A 188 -28.34 11.22 8.91
CA GLU A 188 -27.33 11.45 9.94
C GLU A 188 -26.02 11.89 9.29
N PRO A 189 -25.29 12.86 9.89
CA PRO A 189 -24.04 13.32 9.32
C PRO A 189 -23.02 12.17 9.31
N LEU A 190 -22.66 11.68 8.11
CA LEU A 190 -21.71 10.57 7.94
C LEU A 190 -20.31 10.81 8.55
N ILE A 191 -20.02 12.06 8.92
CA ILE A 191 -18.80 12.52 9.58
C ILE A 191 -19.24 13.37 10.77
N ASP A 192 -18.69 13.07 11.94
CA ASP A 192 -18.78 13.94 13.11
C ASP A 192 -17.97 15.22 12.87
N GLU A 193 -18.48 16.40 13.27
CA GLU A 193 -17.70 17.64 13.07
C GLU A 193 -16.42 17.65 13.94
N GLN A 194 -16.37 16.84 15.01
CA GLN A 194 -15.19 16.60 15.83
C GLN A 194 -14.14 15.72 15.11
N ASP A 195 -14.57 14.70 14.37
CA ASP A 195 -13.71 13.84 13.53
C ASP A 195 -13.18 14.57 12.27
N ARG A 196 -13.34 15.90 12.14
CA ARG A 196 -12.90 16.64 10.94
C ARG A 196 -11.40 16.52 10.67
N LYS A 197 -10.59 16.49 11.74
CA LYS A 197 -9.12 16.37 11.71
C LYS A 197 -8.65 15.09 10.99
N ASP A 198 -9.46 14.04 11.04
CA ASP A 198 -9.18 12.71 10.49
C ASP A 198 -9.11 12.71 8.96
N TYR A 199 -9.92 13.54 8.30
CA TYR A 199 -10.05 13.57 6.83
C TYR A 199 -9.01 14.46 6.14
N PHE A 200 -7.90 14.74 6.84
CA PHE A 200 -6.70 15.30 6.23
C PHE A 200 -5.88 14.19 5.58
N VAL A 201 -5.19 14.52 4.50
CA VAL A 201 -4.24 13.61 3.82
C VAL A 201 -2.80 14.13 4.00
N PRO A 202 -1.86 13.29 4.47
CA PRO A 202 -0.48 13.70 4.71
C PRO A 202 0.33 13.79 3.41
N THR A 203 1.42 14.55 3.42
CA THR A 203 2.51 14.38 2.44
C THR A 203 3.08 12.96 2.49
N GLN A 204 3.70 12.53 1.40
CA GLN A 204 4.48 11.29 1.39
C GLN A 204 5.63 11.31 2.40
N THR A 205 6.24 12.49 2.65
CA THR A 205 7.35 12.70 3.57
C THR A 205 6.93 12.65 5.04
N LEU A 206 5.70 13.05 5.36
CA LEU A 206 5.15 12.95 6.70
C LEU A 206 4.79 11.49 7.04
N PHE A 207 4.12 10.80 6.11
CA PHE A 207 3.79 9.38 6.26
C PHE A 207 5.04 8.49 6.33
N ALA A 208 6.06 8.75 5.51
CA ALA A 208 7.33 8.03 5.52
C ALA A 208 8.05 8.15 6.88
N GLY A 209 8.25 9.38 7.38
CA GLY A 209 8.93 9.58 8.66
C GLY A 209 8.16 8.97 9.85
N HIS A 210 6.83 8.91 9.78
CA HIS A 210 6.04 8.16 10.77
C HIS A 210 6.28 6.65 10.67
N CYS A 211 6.37 6.08 9.47
CA CYS A 211 6.74 4.67 9.29
C CYS A 211 8.15 4.37 9.82
N GLU A 212 9.11 5.28 9.62
CA GLU A 212 10.46 5.20 10.19
C GLU A 212 10.42 5.24 11.72
N ARG A 213 9.65 6.15 12.32
CA ARG A 213 9.44 6.19 13.79
C ARG A 213 8.85 4.88 14.33
N VAL A 214 7.85 4.32 13.67
CA VAL A 214 7.24 3.03 14.05
C VAL A 214 8.28 1.91 13.93
N ALA A 215 9.01 1.83 12.82
CA ALA A 215 10.05 0.83 12.64
C ALA A 215 11.15 0.93 13.73
N SER A 216 11.55 2.15 14.10
CA SER A 216 12.53 2.36 15.18
C SER A 216 11.97 2.02 16.57
N ARG A 217 10.72 2.37 16.88
CA ARG A 217 10.08 2.06 18.18
C ARG A 217 10.06 0.55 18.46
N TYR A 218 9.68 -0.25 17.47
CA TYR A 218 9.60 -1.72 17.61
C TYR A 218 10.89 -2.46 17.22
N GLY A 219 12.02 -1.75 17.05
CA GLY A 219 13.30 -2.37 16.71
C GLY A 219 13.35 -3.07 15.33
N LEU A 220 12.46 -2.69 14.40
CA LEU A 220 12.34 -3.23 13.05
C LEU A 220 13.25 -2.54 12.01
N SER A 221 13.95 -1.46 12.41
CA SER A 221 14.93 -0.79 11.55
C SER A 221 16.11 -1.72 11.20
N PRO A 222 16.82 -1.53 10.06
CA PRO A 222 18.01 -2.31 9.74
C PRO A 222 19.07 -2.21 10.85
N GLY A 223 19.55 -3.36 11.35
CA GLY A 223 20.45 -3.40 12.51
C GLY A 223 19.76 -3.18 13.87
N GLY A 224 18.44 -3.31 13.92
CA GLY A 224 17.62 -3.22 15.14
C GLY A 224 17.66 -4.50 16.00
N SER A 225 16.50 -4.97 16.44
CA SER A 225 16.38 -6.18 17.26
C SER A 225 16.80 -7.42 16.47
N ALA A 226 17.56 -8.32 17.10
CA ALA A 226 17.93 -9.61 16.53
C ALA A 226 16.71 -10.47 16.11
N ALA A 227 15.56 -10.21 16.73
CA ALA A 227 14.32 -10.95 16.50
C ALA A 227 13.55 -10.55 15.22
N CYS A 228 13.92 -9.45 14.54
CA CYS A 228 13.32 -9.14 13.24
C CYS A 228 14.38 -8.89 12.18
N SER A 229 14.49 -9.81 11.22
CA SER A 229 15.38 -9.63 10.07
C SER A 229 14.59 -9.34 8.81
N LEU A 230 15.02 -8.33 8.04
CA LEU A 230 14.43 -7.97 6.75
C LEU A 230 15.45 -8.25 5.65
N ARG A 231 15.09 -9.10 4.69
CA ARG A 231 15.97 -9.53 3.59
C ARG A 231 15.32 -9.35 2.24
N LYS A 232 16.12 -8.93 1.25
CA LYS A 232 15.72 -8.86 -0.15
C LYS A 232 15.72 -10.25 -0.76
N ALA A 233 14.54 -10.80 -1.01
CA ALA A 233 14.35 -12.04 -1.76
C ALA A 233 12.94 -12.08 -2.36
N ARG A 234 12.79 -12.62 -3.57
CA ARG A 234 11.44 -12.83 -4.13
C ARG A 234 10.99 -14.23 -3.75
N VAL A 235 9.92 -14.32 -2.96
CA VAL A 235 9.23 -15.59 -2.76
C VAL A 235 8.58 -16.02 -4.07
N VAL A 236 8.81 -17.27 -4.47
CA VAL A 236 8.26 -17.88 -5.69
C VAL A 236 7.28 -19.01 -5.38
N ASP A 237 7.34 -19.58 -4.17
CA ASP A 237 6.56 -20.76 -3.79
C ASP A 237 6.33 -20.82 -2.27
N ILE A 238 5.21 -21.39 -1.85
CA ILE A 238 4.85 -21.59 -0.44
C ILE A 238 4.11 -22.93 -0.34
N GLU A 239 4.67 -23.86 0.43
CA GLU A 239 4.08 -25.17 0.70
C GLU A 239 3.83 -25.32 2.21
N TYR A 240 2.77 -26.03 2.59
CA TYR A 240 2.49 -26.41 3.97
C TYR A 240 2.50 -27.93 4.08
N SER A 241 3.51 -28.47 4.75
CA SER A 241 3.82 -29.90 4.73
C SER A 241 4.25 -30.40 6.11
N GLY A 242 4.28 -31.73 6.28
CA GLY A 242 4.84 -32.35 7.48
C GLY A 242 6.33 -32.09 7.60
N PHE A 243 6.80 -31.85 8.83
CA PHE A 243 8.19 -31.56 9.14
C PHE A 243 8.69 -32.46 10.30
N PRO A 244 8.84 -33.79 10.09
CA PRO A 244 9.13 -34.74 11.17
C PRO A 244 10.47 -34.53 11.87
N ALA A 245 11.37 -33.74 11.27
CA ALA A 245 12.65 -33.35 11.84
C ALA A 245 12.54 -32.39 13.04
N LEU A 246 11.37 -31.78 13.28
CA LEU A 246 11.11 -30.98 14.48
C LEU A 246 10.34 -31.80 15.52
N GLU A 247 9.14 -32.29 15.15
CA GLU A 247 8.32 -33.21 15.96
C GLU A 247 7.55 -34.14 15.00
N PRO A 248 7.13 -35.35 15.41
CA PRO A 248 6.51 -36.34 14.51
C PRO A 248 5.31 -35.82 13.70
N ASP A 249 4.46 -35.01 14.33
CA ASP A 249 3.25 -34.41 13.74
C ASP A 249 3.43 -32.92 13.38
N ALA A 250 4.63 -32.36 13.51
CA ALA A 250 4.89 -30.96 13.19
C ALA A 250 4.56 -30.68 11.72
N LYS A 251 3.93 -29.53 11.46
CA LYS A 251 3.71 -28.99 10.13
C LYS A 251 4.21 -27.56 10.08
N LEU A 252 4.99 -27.25 9.04
CA LEU A 252 5.57 -25.93 8.83
C LEU A 252 5.26 -25.45 7.42
N PHE A 253 5.36 -24.13 7.23
CA PHE A 253 5.42 -23.55 5.90
C PHE A 253 6.86 -23.57 5.38
N SER A 254 7.06 -24.16 4.21
CA SER A 254 8.30 -24.08 3.44
C SER A 254 8.16 -22.96 2.41
N VAL A 255 8.93 -21.88 2.59
CA VAL A 255 8.89 -20.69 1.75
C VAL A 255 10.15 -20.64 0.89
N ARG A 256 9.99 -20.77 -0.43
CA ARG A 256 11.11 -20.83 -1.39
C ARG A 256 11.28 -19.50 -2.11
N THR A 257 12.53 -19.05 -2.24
CA THR A 257 12.89 -17.82 -2.94
C THR A 257 13.52 -18.08 -4.32
N ASP A 258 13.64 -17.02 -5.13
CA ASP A 258 14.11 -17.07 -6.52
C ASP A 258 15.59 -17.44 -6.69
N ASP A 259 16.38 -17.32 -5.62
CA ASP A 259 17.75 -17.83 -5.48
C ASP A 259 17.82 -19.33 -5.15
N GLY A 260 16.67 -20.00 -4.95
CA GLY A 260 16.59 -21.40 -4.53
C GLY A 260 16.63 -21.62 -3.01
N THR A 261 16.86 -20.58 -2.20
CA THR A 261 16.84 -20.71 -0.74
C THR A 261 15.44 -21.11 -0.26
N VAL A 262 15.36 -22.07 0.66
CA VAL A 262 14.13 -22.45 1.38
C VAL A 262 14.26 -22.01 2.83
N ARG A 263 13.18 -21.46 3.39
CA ARG A 263 13.09 -21.08 4.81
C ARG A 263 11.81 -21.62 5.41
N HIS A 264 11.86 -21.97 6.68
CA HIS A 264 10.74 -22.59 7.37
C HIS A 264 10.09 -21.61 8.34
N ALA A 265 8.77 -21.65 8.45
CA ALA A 265 8.04 -20.81 9.39
C ALA A 265 6.80 -21.49 9.96
N ARG A 266 6.45 -21.18 11.21
CA ARG A 266 5.19 -21.62 11.83
C ARG A 266 3.98 -20.87 11.23
N THR A 267 4.16 -19.58 10.95
CA THR A 267 3.14 -18.70 10.34
C THR A 267 3.70 -17.95 9.13
N VAL A 268 2.93 -17.85 8.04
CA VAL A 268 3.29 -17.00 6.88
C VAL A 268 2.22 -15.93 6.65
N VAL A 269 2.63 -14.67 6.49
CA VAL A 269 1.74 -13.53 6.25
C VAL A 269 1.99 -12.91 4.88
N LEU A 270 0.97 -12.89 4.02
CA LEU A 270 1.04 -12.30 2.67
C LEU A 270 0.74 -10.79 2.69
N ALA A 271 1.77 -9.98 2.95
CA ALA A 271 1.73 -8.52 2.93
C ALA A 271 2.09 -7.91 1.54
N VAL A 272 1.93 -8.68 0.46
CA VAL A 272 2.43 -8.38 -0.89
C VAL A 272 1.77 -7.18 -1.59
N GLY A 273 0.66 -6.65 -1.06
CA GLY A 273 -0.04 -5.49 -1.59
C GLY A 273 -0.43 -5.64 -3.08
N ALA A 274 -0.10 -4.65 -3.89
CA ALA A 274 -0.39 -4.65 -5.33
C ALA A 274 0.65 -5.40 -6.20
N ALA A 275 1.48 -6.27 -5.61
CA ALA A 275 2.51 -7.04 -6.33
C ALA A 275 1.96 -8.15 -7.27
N ASN A 276 0.66 -8.19 -7.52
CA ASN A 276 0.04 -9.08 -8.48
C ASN A 276 0.56 -8.82 -9.90
N ALA A 277 0.48 -9.86 -10.75
CA ALA A 277 0.81 -9.73 -12.16
C ALA A 277 0.05 -8.55 -12.82
N PRO A 278 0.71 -7.77 -13.69
CA PRO A 278 0.08 -6.63 -14.34
C PRO A 278 -1.09 -7.12 -15.21
N CYS A 279 -2.29 -6.64 -14.91
CA CYS A 279 -3.41 -6.92 -15.82
C CYS A 279 -3.22 -6.06 -17.07
N ILE A 280 -3.21 -6.67 -18.25
CA ILE A 280 -3.17 -5.96 -19.54
C ILE A 280 -4.35 -6.47 -20.37
N PRO A 281 -5.23 -5.61 -20.92
CA PRO A 281 -6.36 -6.04 -21.73
C PRO A 281 -5.91 -6.91 -22.92
N PRO A 282 -6.45 -8.13 -23.11
CA PRO A 282 -6.03 -9.02 -24.21
C PRO A 282 -6.23 -8.41 -25.61
N SER A 283 -7.20 -7.49 -25.75
CA SER A 283 -7.45 -6.72 -26.98
C SER A 283 -6.36 -5.68 -27.33
N ILE A 284 -5.38 -5.50 -26.45
CA ILE A 284 -4.18 -4.67 -26.66
C ILE A 284 -2.97 -5.56 -27.02
N LEU A 285 -2.86 -6.75 -26.43
CA LEU A 285 -1.74 -7.67 -26.64
C LEU A 285 -1.76 -8.36 -28.01
N THR A 286 -2.95 -8.61 -28.58
CA THR A 286 -3.19 -9.52 -29.73
C THR A 286 -2.65 -9.08 -31.10
N ARG A 287 -1.74 -8.11 -31.18
CA ARG A 287 -0.93 -7.79 -32.38
C ARG A 287 0.41 -7.08 -32.09
N LEU A 288 0.88 -7.10 -30.84
CA LEU A 288 2.32 -6.95 -30.61
C LEU A 288 2.93 -8.32 -30.85
N ASP A 289 3.86 -8.42 -31.79
CA ASP A 289 4.58 -9.66 -32.02
C ASP A 289 5.33 -10.05 -30.73
N PRO A 290 5.18 -11.28 -30.19
CA PRO A 290 5.92 -11.71 -29.01
C PRO A 290 7.44 -11.57 -29.15
N ALA A 291 7.99 -11.69 -30.37
CA ALA A 291 9.41 -11.44 -30.65
C ALA A 291 9.78 -9.94 -30.59
N ALA A 292 8.85 -9.05 -30.96
CA ALA A 292 8.99 -7.60 -30.86
C ALA A 292 8.78 -7.05 -29.43
N ALA A 293 8.40 -7.91 -28.48
CA ALA A 293 8.33 -7.57 -27.05
C ALA A 293 9.63 -7.87 -26.29
N SER A 294 10.51 -8.71 -26.85
CA SER A 294 11.78 -9.16 -26.23
C SER A 294 13.02 -8.54 -26.85
N SER A 295 12.95 -8.11 -28.12
CA SER A 295 14.02 -7.37 -28.77
C SER A 295 14.04 -5.90 -28.31
N HIS A 296 15.25 -5.35 -28.13
CA HIS A 296 15.47 -3.93 -27.77
C HIS A 296 15.70 -3.05 -29.01
N SER A 297 15.23 -3.50 -30.19
CA SER A 297 15.53 -2.92 -31.49
C SER A 297 14.78 -1.60 -31.76
N ARG A 298 15.36 -0.81 -32.68
CA ARG A 298 14.85 0.49 -33.11
C ARG A 298 13.48 0.38 -33.80
N GLY A 299 12.38 0.52 -33.05
CA GLY A 299 11.06 0.77 -33.64
C GLY A 299 9.82 0.36 -32.81
N GLU A 300 10.00 -0.37 -31.72
CA GLU A 300 8.91 -1.15 -31.14
C GLU A 300 8.02 -0.38 -30.14
N VAL A 301 6.73 -0.75 -30.14
CA VAL A 301 5.67 -0.07 -29.36
C VAL A 301 5.87 -0.35 -27.87
N ARG A 302 6.49 0.58 -27.15
CA ARG A 302 6.76 0.43 -25.72
C ARG A 302 5.49 0.53 -24.89
N MET A 303 4.99 -0.64 -24.51
CA MET A 303 3.87 -0.83 -23.62
C MET A 303 4.36 -1.25 -22.23
N CYS A 304 3.78 -0.68 -21.17
CA CYS A 304 4.09 -1.07 -19.80
C CYS A 304 2.85 -0.93 -18.91
N HIS A 305 2.72 -1.76 -17.88
CA HIS A 305 1.74 -1.51 -16.82
C HIS A 305 2.26 -0.40 -15.89
N ALA A 306 1.36 0.39 -15.28
CA ALA A 306 1.77 1.51 -14.41
C ALA A 306 2.74 1.09 -13.28
N MET A 307 2.57 -0.12 -12.74
CA MET A 307 3.44 -0.69 -11.69
C MET A 307 4.83 -1.13 -12.18
N GLN A 308 5.06 -1.22 -13.49
CA GLN A 308 6.34 -1.60 -14.10
C GLN A 308 7.15 -0.38 -14.56
N ILE A 309 6.63 0.84 -14.40
CA ILE A 309 7.33 2.07 -14.76
C ILE A 309 8.51 2.27 -13.80
N THR A 310 9.73 2.17 -14.34
CA THR A 310 10.99 2.50 -13.64
C THR A 310 11.49 3.91 -13.93
N ALA A 311 11.09 4.49 -15.07
CA ALA A 311 11.35 5.88 -15.42
C ALA A 311 10.25 6.41 -16.35
N PHE A 312 9.92 7.70 -16.22
CA PHE A 312 8.78 8.30 -16.94
C PHE A 312 9.06 9.74 -17.40
N PRO A 313 8.72 10.13 -18.64
CA PRO A 313 8.40 9.27 -19.78
C PRO A 313 9.52 8.26 -20.09
N ASP A 314 9.24 7.27 -20.95
CA ASP A 314 10.26 6.36 -21.47
C ASP A 314 11.48 7.14 -22.04
N PRO A 315 12.73 6.64 -21.91
CA PRO A 315 13.93 7.30 -22.47
C PRO A 315 13.80 7.78 -23.92
N VAL A 316 13.11 7.03 -24.79
CA VAL A 316 12.85 7.42 -26.19
C VAL A 316 11.97 8.65 -26.26
N VAL A 317 10.89 8.70 -25.47
CA VAL A 317 10.02 9.88 -25.38
C VAL A 317 10.77 11.07 -24.82
N ARG A 318 11.60 10.89 -23.78
CA ARG A 318 12.48 11.95 -23.24
C ARG A 318 13.47 12.49 -24.29
N SER A 319 14.06 11.62 -25.11
CA SER A 319 14.94 12.08 -26.20
C SER A 319 14.18 12.84 -27.28
N LYS A 320 12.94 12.46 -27.60
CA LYS A 320 12.10 13.22 -28.53
C LYS A 320 11.76 14.62 -27.99
N ILE A 321 11.40 14.72 -26.70
CA ILE A 321 11.12 16.00 -26.03
C ILE A 321 12.36 16.91 -26.07
N ARG A 322 13.54 16.38 -25.74
CA ARG A 322 14.81 17.13 -25.82
C ARG A 322 15.14 17.62 -27.24
N ASN A 323 14.76 16.86 -28.25
CA ASN A 323 14.94 17.23 -29.66
C ASN A 323 13.78 18.09 -30.20
N HIS A 324 12.94 18.65 -29.33
CA HIS A 324 11.74 19.44 -29.68
C HIS A 324 10.75 18.73 -30.62
N GLN A 325 10.76 17.39 -30.64
CA GLN A 325 9.89 16.59 -31.48
C GLN A 325 8.53 16.36 -30.82
N ASP A 326 7.52 16.24 -31.68
CA ASP A 326 6.14 16.06 -31.24
C ASP A 326 5.93 14.67 -30.62
N THR A 327 5.43 14.63 -29.38
CA THR A 327 5.32 13.40 -28.58
C THR A 327 3.89 13.08 -28.16
N ASN A 328 3.55 11.80 -28.19
CA ASN A 328 2.21 11.29 -27.87
C ASN A 328 2.31 10.15 -26.86
N ILE A 329 1.56 10.23 -25.76
CA ILE A 329 1.39 9.12 -24.80
C ILE A 329 -0.08 8.72 -24.72
N LEU A 330 -0.33 7.41 -24.69
CA LEU A 330 -1.63 6.79 -24.47
C LEU A 330 -1.69 6.22 -23.04
N ILE A 331 -2.77 6.52 -22.32
CA ILE A 331 -3.01 6.02 -20.96
C ILE A 331 -4.39 5.36 -20.93
N VAL A 332 -4.41 4.07 -20.63
CA VAL A 332 -5.61 3.23 -20.56
C VAL A 332 -5.98 3.04 -19.09
N GLY A 333 -6.88 3.89 -18.60
CA GLY A 333 -7.31 3.93 -17.21
C GLY A 333 -8.06 5.21 -16.86
N GLY A 334 -9.01 5.11 -15.91
CA GLY A 334 -9.84 6.23 -15.45
C GLY A 334 -9.80 6.46 -13.94
N GLY A 335 -8.79 5.90 -13.27
CA GLY A 335 -8.54 6.09 -11.83
C GLY A 335 -7.33 7.00 -11.57
N LEU A 336 -7.04 7.24 -10.28
CA LEU A 336 -6.03 8.19 -9.82
C LEU A 336 -4.64 8.00 -10.46
N THR A 337 -4.13 6.77 -10.57
CA THR A 337 -2.83 6.48 -11.21
C THR A 337 -2.77 6.97 -12.67
N ALA A 338 -3.88 6.83 -13.41
CA ALA A 338 -3.96 7.29 -14.80
C ALA A 338 -4.01 8.83 -14.88
N ALA A 339 -4.67 9.48 -13.91
CA ALA A 339 -4.68 10.94 -13.78
C ALA A 339 -3.28 11.49 -13.44
N GLN A 340 -2.59 10.86 -12.49
CA GLN A 340 -1.21 11.18 -12.09
C GLN A 340 -0.25 11.10 -13.28
N LEU A 341 -0.25 9.97 -13.99
CA LEU A 341 0.58 9.79 -15.18
C LEU A 341 0.26 10.79 -16.30
N ALA A 342 -1.02 11.15 -16.50
CA ALA A 342 -1.41 12.10 -17.53
C ALA A 342 -0.89 13.51 -17.24
N LEU A 343 -1.06 14.00 -16.01
CA LEU A 343 -0.55 15.30 -15.60
C LEU A 343 0.97 15.32 -15.57
N LEU A 344 1.60 14.25 -15.11
CA LEU A 344 3.07 14.13 -15.06
C LEU A 344 3.70 14.08 -16.45
N ALA A 345 3.06 13.44 -17.42
CA ALA A 345 3.51 13.42 -18.82
C ALA A 345 3.52 14.84 -19.40
N ILE A 346 2.44 15.60 -19.19
CA ILE A 346 2.33 17.00 -19.63
C ILE A 346 3.39 17.86 -18.91
N LYS A 347 3.52 17.74 -17.58
CA LYS A 347 4.54 18.43 -16.77
C LYS A 347 5.96 18.14 -17.25
N ARG A 348 6.26 16.91 -17.69
CA ARG A 348 7.57 16.49 -18.23
C ARG A 348 7.74 16.77 -19.74
N GLY A 349 6.84 17.53 -20.36
CA GLY A 349 7.02 18.08 -21.72
C GLY A 349 6.34 17.31 -22.86
N VAL A 350 5.55 16.28 -22.59
CA VAL A 350 4.86 15.50 -23.65
C VAL A 350 3.84 16.39 -24.37
N SER A 351 3.90 16.47 -25.72
CA SER A 351 3.04 17.36 -26.51
C SER A 351 1.56 17.06 -26.32
N ARG A 352 1.17 15.78 -26.46
CA ARG A 352 -0.23 15.33 -26.42
C ARG A 352 -0.39 14.08 -25.59
N VAL A 353 -1.32 14.09 -24.65
CA VAL A 353 -1.68 12.91 -23.84
C VAL A 353 -3.10 12.47 -24.16
N TRP A 354 -3.29 11.18 -24.35
CA TRP A 354 -4.57 10.56 -24.66
C TRP A 354 -4.98 9.65 -23.51
N MET A 355 -6.10 9.97 -22.84
CA MET A 355 -6.66 9.13 -21.78
C MET A 355 -7.89 8.37 -22.29
N VAL A 356 -7.83 7.04 -22.17
CA VAL A 356 -8.85 6.10 -22.63
C VAL A 356 -9.54 5.47 -21.42
N THR A 357 -10.87 5.60 -21.34
CA THR A 357 -11.66 5.11 -20.21
C THR A 357 -12.87 4.30 -20.64
N ARG A 358 -13.16 3.21 -19.93
CA ARG A 358 -14.34 2.35 -20.17
C ARG A 358 -15.68 3.03 -19.89
N GLY A 359 -15.71 3.95 -18.92
CA GLY A 359 -16.94 4.64 -18.49
C GLY A 359 -17.28 5.86 -19.36
N PRO A 360 -18.54 6.35 -19.32
CA PRO A 360 -18.93 7.57 -20.03
C PRO A 360 -18.32 8.85 -19.42
N SER A 361 -17.91 8.81 -18.15
CA SER A 361 -17.34 9.92 -17.39
C SER A 361 -16.21 9.43 -16.46
N TRP A 362 -15.35 10.36 -16.04
CA TRP A 362 -14.44 10.15 -14.91
C TRP A 362 -15.23 10.21 -13.61
N ARG A 363 -15.04 9.23 -12.72
CA ARG A 363 -15.68 9.19 -11.39
C ARG A 363 -14.85 10.03 -10.43
N VAL A 364 -15.45 11.02 -9.80
CA VAL A 364 -14.77 11.86 -8.80
C VAL A 364 -15.12 11.33 -7.41
N LYS A 365 -14.12 10.91 -6.64
CA LYS A 365 -14.26 10.53 -5.22
C LYS A 365 -13.02 11.00 -4.45
N PRO A 366 -13.13 11.52 -3.22
CA PRO A 366 -11.97 11.80 -2.39
C PRO A 366 -11.19 10.50 -2.10
N PHE A 367 -11.87 9.46 -1.64
CA PHE A 367 -11.29 8.16 -1.26
C PHE A 367 -11.70 7.01 -2.21
N ASP A 368 -11.10 5.83 -2.02
CA ASP A 368 -11.38 4.63 -2.84
C ASP A 368 -12.73 3.97 -2.55
N VAL A 369 -13.28 4.19 -1.35
CA VAL A 369 -14.63 3.80 -0.91
C VAL A 369 -15.37 5.03 -0.39
N ASP A 370 -16.70 4.94 -0.28
CA ASP A 370 -17.49 6.04 0.27
C ASP A 370 -17.39 6.10 1.81
N LEU A 371 -17.69 7.28 2.38
CA LEU A 371 -17.42 7.58 3.80
C LEU A 371 -18.07 6.59 4.78
N GLU A 372 -19.21 6.01 4.40
CA GLU A 372 -19.89 4.95 5.15
C GLU A 372 -19.00 3.73 5.45
N TRP A 373 -17.97 3.45 4.62
CA TRP A 373 -17.06 2.30 4.77
C TRP A 373 -15.80 2.61 5.58
N MET A 374 -15.53 3.87 5.91
CA MET A 374 -14.26 4.30 6.52
C MET A 374 -14.41 5.19 7.77
N GLY A 375 -15.49 5.98 7.84
CA GLY A 375 -15.79 6.85 8.99
C GLY A 375 -16.52 6.15 10.14
N LYS A 376 -17.16 6.94 10.99
CA LYS A 376 -17.85 6.52 12.24
C LYS A 376 -18.75 5.29 12.06
N PHE A 377 -19.51 5.24 10.97
CA PHE A 377 -20.50 4.18 10.70
C PHE A 377 -19.96 2.92 10.02
N ARG A 378 -18.63 2.82 9.77
CA ARG A 378 -17.99 1.69 9.04
C ARG A 378 -18.32 0.29 9.55
N ASN A 379 -18.71 0.16 10.81
CA ASN A 379 -19.05 -1.13 11.39
C ASN A 379 -20.36 -1.69 10.83
N LEU A 380 -21.33 -0.84 10.42
CA LEU A 380 -22.61 -1.27 9.84
C LEU A 380 -22.44 -1.99 8.49
N PRO A 381 -21.83 -1.40 7.45
CA PRO A 381 -21.64 -2.08 6.17
C PRO A 381 -20.63 -3.24 6.25
N ARG A 382 -19.70 -3.22 7.23
CA ARG A 382 -18.81 -4.37 7.51
C ARG A 382 -19.56 -5.54 8.13
N ALA A 383 -20.42 -5.32 9.12
CA ALA A 383 -21.27 -6.37 9.69
C ALA A 383 -22.19 -6.98 8.62
N ALA A 384 -22.87 -6.13 7.84
CA ALA A 384 -23.71 -6.54 6.72
C ALA A 384 -22.95 -7.19 5.54
N PHE A 385 -21.62 -7.07 5.48
CA PHE A 385 -20.76 -7.80 4.53
C PHE A 385 -20.39 -9.19 5.05
N TRP A 386 -20.08 -9.31 6.34
CA TRP A 386 -19.76 -10.60 6.97
C TRP A 386 -20.99 -11.50 7.16
N GLN A 387 -22.19 -10.93 7.13
CA GLN A 387 -23.46 -11.66 7.12
C GLN A 387 -23.90 -12.15 5.72
N LEU A 388 -23.13 -11.90 4.65
CA LEU A 388 -23.44 -12.43 3.32
C LEU A 388 -23.09 -13.91 3.23
N ASP A 389 -23.99 -14.72 2.67
CA ASP A 389 -23.84 -16.17 2.63
C ASP A 389 -22.80 -16.64 1.61
N SER A 390 -22.78 -16.03 0.42
CA SER A 390 -21.93 -16.46 -0.71
C SER A 390 -20.72 -15.55 -1.01
N ASP A 391 -19.69 -16.15 -1.62
CA ASP A 391 -18.51 -15.41 -2.11
C ASP A 391 -18.86 -14.51 -3.32
N GLU A 392 -19.85 -14.90 -4.13
CA GLU A 392 -20.40 -14.10 -5.22
C GLU A 392 -21.01 -12.79 -4.71
N GLU A 393 -21.81 -12.85 -3.65
CA GLU A 393 -22.39 -11.66 -3.01
C GLU A 393 -21.34 -10.79 -2.34
N ARG A 394 -20.37 -11.39 -1.63
CA ARG A 394 -19.23 -10.67 -1.05
C ARG A 394 -18.43 -9.95 -2.15
N LEU A 395 -18.13 -10.64 -3.25
CA LEU A 395 -17.43 -10.07 -4.40
C LEU A 395 -18.24 -8.94 -5.06
N GLN A 396 -19.56 -9.08 -5.15
CA GLN A 396 -20.43 -8.05 -5.69
C GLN A 396 -20.48 -6.82 -4.76
N ARG A 397 -20.64 -7.02 -3.45
CA ARG A 397 -20.59 -5.94 -2.44
C ARG A 397 -19.26 -5.18 -2.47
N ILE A 398 -18.13 -5.87 -2.65
CA ILE A 398 -16.80 -5.25 -2.84
C ILE A 398 -16.74 -4.41 -4.14
N ARG A 399 -17.34 -4.88 -5.24
CA ARG A 399 -17.39 -4.10 -6.49
C ARG A 399 -18.21 -2.83 -6.34
N ASP A 400 -19.34 -2.92 -5.65
CA ASP A 400 -20.27 -1.80 -5.45
C ASP A 400 -19.67 -0.74 -4.51
N ALA A 401 -19.14 -1.14 -3.35
CA ALA A 401 -18.49 -0.24 -2.39
C ALA A 401 -17.31 0.54 -3.01
N ARG A 402 -16.49 -0.14 -3.84
CA ARG A 402 -15.39 0.51 -4.56
C ARG A 402 -15.88 1.41 -5.69
N GLY A 403 -16.91 0.98 -6.42
CA GLY A 403 -17.43 1.73 -7.57
C GLY A 403 -16.41 1.93 -8.70
N GLY A 404 -15.41 1.05 -8.82
CA GLY A 404 -14.37 1.10 -9.85
C GLY A 404 -13.31 2.21 -9.67
N GLY A 405 -12.58 2.53 -10.74
CA GLY A 405 -11.53 3.56 -10.71
C GLY A 405 -12.11 4.97 -10.58
N SER A 406 -11.55 5.75 -9.66
CA SER A 406 -11.93 7.13 -9.36
C SER A 406 -10.71 8.05 -9.26
N VAL A 407 -10.94 9.35 -9.45
CA VAL A 407 -9.95 10.44 -9.37
C VAL A 407 -10.38 11.41 -8.26
N THR A 408 -9.44 12.04 -7.55
CA THR A 408 -9.80 13.03 -6.51
C THR A 408 -10.24 14.37 -7.12
N PRO A 409 -10.96 15.23 -6.38
CA PRO A 409 -11.40 16.54 -6.89
C PRO A 409 -10.27 17.41 -7.45
N ASP A 410 -9.11 17.47 -6.79
CA ASP A 410 -7.97 18.29 -7.24
C ASP A 410 -7.36 17.77 -8.54
N TYR A 411 -7.11 16.45 -8.64
CA TYR A 411 -6.63 15.85 -9.89
C TYR A 411 -7.66 16.02 -11.02
N MET A 412 -8.96 15.91 -10.73
CA MET A 412 -10.02 16.15 -11.71
C MET A 412 -10.00 17.60 -12.23
N LYS A 413 -9.82 18.60 -11.35
CA LYS A 413 -9.68 20.01 -11.73
C LYS A 413 -8.51 20.20 -12.70
N SER A 414 -7.33 19.68 -12.37
CA SER A 414 -6.15 19.77 -13.23
C SER A 414 -6.32 19.01 -14.55
N LEU A 415 -6.97 17.84 -14.58
CA LEU A 415 -7.27 17.14 -15.84
C LEU A 415 -8.19 17.97 -16.75
N LEU A 416 -9.25 18.57 -16.20
CA LEU A 416 -10.16 19.41 -16.98
C LEU A 416 -9.48 20.66 -17.54
N GLU A 417 -8.56 21.25 -16.79
CA GLU A 417 -7.71 22.33 -17.28
C GLU A 417 -6.85 21.88 -18.47
N GLN A 418 -6.19 20.72 -18.38
CA GLN A 418 -5.38 20.20 -19.49
C GLN A 418 -6.21 19.76 -20.71
N VAL A 419 -7.48 19.40 -20.52
CA VAL A 419 -8.43 19.21 -21.63
C VAL A 419 -8.76 20.55 -22.29
N ARG A 420 -8.99 21.60 -21.50
CA ARG A 420 -9.29 22.96 -22.00
C ARG A 420 -8.13 23.57 -22.78
N THR A 421 -6.88 23.32 -22.36
CA THR A 421 -5.67 23.78 -23.07
C THR A 421 -5.28 22.90 -24.26
N GLY A 422 -6.02 21.82 -24.54
CA GLY A 422 -5.75 20.91 -25.66
C GLY A 422 -4.54 20.00 -25.48
N ARG A 423 -3.94 19.93 -24.28
CA ARG A 423 -2.82 19.01 -23.97
C ARG A 423 -3.30 17.59 -23.67
N LEU A 424 -4.53 17.44 -23.18
CA LEU A 424 -5.14 16.17 -22.80
C LEU A 424 -6.41 15.87 -23.62
N TYR A 425 -6.49 14.67 -24.19
CA TYR A 425 -7.62 14.19 -24.99
C TYR A 425 -8.32 13.02 -24.30
N ARG A 426 -9.63 13.16 -24.02
CA ARG A 426 -10.45 12.11 -23.37
C ARG A 426 -11.17 11.24 -24.40
N MET A 427 -11.00 9.92 -24.29
CA MET A 427 -11.47 8.92 -25.24
C MET A 427 -12.33 7.85 -24.56
N ARG A 428 -13.43 7.43 -25.21
CA ARG A 428 -14.43 6.48 -24.66
C ARG A 428 -14.01 5.02 -24.84
N GLY A 429 -12.98 4.76 -25.64
CA GLY A 429 -12.51 3.43 -25.95
C GLY A 429 -11.61 3.43 -27.18
N TRP A 430 -11.39 2.25 -27.73
CA TRP A 430 -10.65 2.02 -28.96
C TRP A 430 -11.39 1.02 -29.84
N LYS A 431 -11.25 1.15 -31.15
CA LYS A 431 -11.52 0.08 -32.11
C LYS A 431 -10.19 -0.35 -32.73
N ARG A 432 -10.10 -1.63 -33.08
CA ARG A 432 -9.04 -2.15 -33.93
C ARG A 432 -9.39 -1.82 -35.38
N ALA A 433 -8.41 -1.39 -36.16
CA ALA A 433 -8.52 -1.18 -37.59
C ALA A 433 -7.35 -1.88 -38.31
N PRO A 434 -7.40 -2.10 -39.64
CA PRO A 434 -6.31 -2.76 -40.37
C PRO A 434 -4.97 -2.03 -40.26
N ASP A 435 -5.01 -0.70 -40.17
CA ASP A 435 -3.88 0.24 -40.11
C ASP A 435 -3.38 0.55 -38.68
N GLY A 436 -4.12 0.14 -37.64
CA GLY A 436 -3.67 0.31 -36.25
C GLY A 436 -4.78 0.46 -35.20
N LEU A 437 -4.48 1.21 -34.14
CA LEU A 437 -5.38 1.45 -33.02
C LEU A 437 -6.14 2.78 -33.23
N HIS A 438 -7.42 2.70 -33.52
CA HIS A 438 -8.28 3.87 -33.71
C HIS A 438 -8.95 4.22 -32.39
N LEU A 439 -8.65 5.40 -31.84
CA LEU A 439 -9.23 5.85 -30.58
C LEU A 439 -10.60 6.49 -30.82
N LEU A 440 -11.57 6.13 -29.98
CA LEU A 440 -12.97 6.56 -30.10
C LEU A 440 -13.21 7.83 -29.28
N ARG A 441 -13.52 8.95 -29.95
CA ARG A 441 -13.89 10.21 -29.28
C ARG A 441 -15.29 10.13 -28.67
N TYR A 442 -15.52 10.94 -27.63
CA TYR A 442 -16.89 11.30 -27.24
C TYR A 442 -17.46 12.25 -28.31
N GLY A 443 -18.52 11.84 -29.00
CA GLY A 443 -19.25 12.69 -29.93
C GLY A 443 -20.18 13.68 -29.22
N ARG A 444 -20.54 14.77 -29.89
CA ARG A 444 -21.78 15.51 -29.56
C ARG A 444 -22.93 14.69 -30.18
N ARG A 445 -23.78 14.06 -29.37
CA ARG A 445 -24.89 13.16 -29.80
C ARG A 445 -24.48 12.15 -30.89
N ASP A 446 -24.03 10.99 -30.44
CA ASP A 446 -24.07 9.71 -31.19
C ASP A 446 -23.34 9.60 -32.55
N GLN A 447 -22.46 10.55 -32.89
CA GLN A 447 -21.47 10.35 -33.95
C GLN A 447 -20.07 10.03 -33.41
N LEU A 448 -19.65 8.77 -33.55
CA LEU A 448 -18.30 8.30 -33.25
C LEU A 448 -17.31 8.74 -34.35
N ARG A 449 -16.52 9.78 -34.09
CA ARG A 449 -15.38 10.14 -34.95
C ARG A 449 -14.11 9.41 -34.48
N SER A 450 -13.52 8.60 -35.34
CA SER A 450 -12.23 7.94 -35.11
C SER A 450 -11.08 8.94 -35.24
N ALA A 451 -10.19 8.97 -34.24
CA ALA A 451 -8.87 9.56 -34.40
C ALA A 451 -7.87 8.43 -34.68
N GLY A 452 -7.25 8.44 -35.86
CA GLY A 452 -6.17 7.52 -36.20
C GLY A 452 -4.92 7.88 -35.41
N LEU A 453 -4.47 6.98 -34.52
CA LEU A 453 -3.13 7.05 -33.95
C LEU A 453 -2.26 6.05 -34.71
N SER A 454 -1.27 6.53 -35.47
CA SER A 454 -0.26 5.65 -36.02
C SER A 454 0.55 5.07 -34.86
N ALA A 455 0.45 3.76 -34.65
CA ALA A 455 0.97 3.09 -33.45
C ALA A 455 2.50 3.19 -33.29
N ARG A 456 3.22 3.58 -34.35
CA ARG A 456 4.70 3.68 -34.42
C ARG A 456 5.32 4.62 -33.37
N HIS A 457 4.54 5.47 -32.69
CA HIS A 457 5.06 6.55 -31.85
C HIS A 457 4.40 6.74 -30.47
N ALA A 458 3.52 5.82 -30.02
CA ALA A 458 2.80 5.97 -28.77
C ALA A 458 3.31 5.02 -27.67
N GLN A 459 3.82 5.57 -26.56
CA GLN A 459 3.95 4.81 -25.32
C GLN A 459 2.54 4.55 -24.77
N SER A 460 2.22 3.32 -24.40
CA SER A 460 0.89 2.96 -23.88
C SER A 460 0.99 2.38 -22.47
N VAL A 461 0.32 3.02 -21.50
CA VAL A 461 0.27 2.56 -20.11
C VAL A 461 -1.11 1.97 -19.80
N SER A 462 -1.17 0.74 -19.31
CA SER A 462 -2.43 0.10 -18.90
C SER A 462 -2.59 0.01 -17.38
N TYR A 463 -3.84 0.11 -16.91
CA TYR A 463 -4.23 -0.26 -15.54
C TYR A 463 -5.68 -0.77 -15.43
N PRO A 464 -5.88 -2.09 -15.38
CA PRO A 464 -7.08 -2.77 -14.88
C PRO A 464 -6.94 -3.22 -13.41
N LEU A 465 -8.05 -3.58 -12.79
CA LEU A 465 -8.08 -4.17 -11.44
C LEU A 465 -7.37 -5.55 -11.42
N PRO A 466 -6.83 -5.99 -10.27
CA PRO A 466 -6.27 -7.33 -10.13
C PRO A 466 -7.34 -8.40 -10.45
N ARG A 467 -6.92 -9.46 -11.15
CA ARG A 467 -7.57 -10.78 -11.11
C ARG A 467 -6.61 -11.77 -10.45
N ARG A 468 -7.17 -12.69 -9.66
CA ARG A 468 -6.60 -13.87 -8.98
C ARG A 468 -5.09 -13.85 -8.67
N THR A 469 -4.78 -13.96 -7.39
CA THR A 469 -3.50 -14.47 -6.89
C THR A 469 -3.21 -15.85 -7.46
N ALA A 470 -2.16 -15.97 -8.28
CA ALA A 470 -1.73 -17.25 -8.87
C ALA A 470 -1.04 -18.20 -7.87
N LEU A 471 -0.68 -17.71 -6.67
CA LEU A 471 0.01 -18.47 -5.61
C LEU A 471 -0.88 -19.50 -4.88
N LEU A 472 -2.17 -19.63 -5.23
CA LEU A 472 -3.12 -20.53 -4.56
C LEU A 472 -3.85 -21.47 -5.55
N GLU A 473 -3.45 -21.54 -6.83
CA GLU A 473 -4.06 -22.46 -7.80
C GLU A 473 -3.44 -23.87 -7.80
N ARG A 474 -3.14 -24.39 -6.60
CA ARG A 474 -3.04 -25.83 -6.33
C ARG A 474 -4.08 -26.20 -5.27
N ARG A 475 -5.26 -26.62 -5.72
CA ARG A 475 -6.14 -27.43 -4.86
C ARG A 475 -5.43 -28.77 -4.63
N PRO A 476 -5.29 -29.26 -3.39
CA PRO A 476 -5.11 -30.69 -3.21
C PRO A 476 -6.36 -31.38 -3.76
N ASN A 477 -6.18 -32.43 -4.57
CA ASN A 477 -7.23 -33.40 -4.74
C ASN A 477 -7.40 -34.10 -3.39
N VAL A 478 -8.52 -33.84 -2.73
CA VAL A 478 -8.99 -34.61 -1.58
C VAL A 478 -10.15 -35.44 -2.11
N GLU A 479 -9.94 -36.74 -2.23
CA GLU A 479 -11.00 -37.74 -2.14
C GLU A 479 -11.34 -37.99 -0.67
#